data_AF-A0AAJ3CXW7-F1
#
_entry.id   AF-A0AAJ3CXW7-F1
#
_cell.length_a   1.000
_cell.length_b   1.000
_cell.length_c   1.000
_cell.angle_alpha   90.00
_cell.angle_beta   90.00
_cell.angle_gamma   90.00
#
_symmetry.space_group_name_H-M   'P 1'
#
loop_
_entity.id
_entity.type
_entity.pdbx_description
1 polymer ?
#
loop_
_entity_poly.entity_id
_entity_poly.type
_entity_poly.pdbx_seq_one_letter_code
_entity_poly.pdbx_strand_id
1 'polypeptide(L)'
;MAQGLPVSNVVNVDVIMSPRAASGRNFGALLILGPSTIIPVSERIRRYSAAEDIGKDFSVESPEYKAAQVFFSQSPKPQEVFVGRWVKTKGDSEQATPETLEQAVNAMLDYTSWYGLGIADDEDIPDADWLKVAAAIESSSVSRILAITTSDDKCLQTASSDDLASKLKTAGYSRSFIQYSSGNKYAALSAFGRVFTVNFNGSNTAITLKFKQEPGVGYETLTVSQASALDAKNCNVFVYYQNDTAILQQGVMANGDFFDERHGLDWLQNYVQTNLYNLLYTSTTKVPQTEAGITRLLSNVEKSLDQAVQNGLIAPGVWNGGDLGQLSSGDTLPKGYYVYAQPLDEQAQSEREARKAPVIQAAIKLAGAVHYADVQINVVR
;
A
#
# COMPACT_ATOMS: atom_id res chain seq x y z
N MET A 1 23.07 56.71 -33.26
CA MET A 1 23.20 55.27 -32.92
C MET A 1 23.16 54.49 -34.22
N ALA A 2 24.19 53.68 -34.51
CA ALA A 2 24.24 52.91 -35.75
C ALA A 2 23.17 51.80 -35.72
N GLN A 3 22.39 51.69 -36.79
CA GLN A 3 21.35 50.67 -36.94
C GLN A 3 22.02 49.38 -37.41
N GLY A 4 22.40 48.52 -36.45
CA GLY A 4 22.96 47.20 -36.73
C GLY A 4 21.86 46.15 -36.97
N LEU A 5 22.13 45.20 -37.88
CA LEU A 5 21.25 44.04 -38.09
C LEU A 5 21.14 43.24 -36.79
N PRO A 6 19.95 42.75 -36.41
CA PRO A 6 19.79 41.98 -35.18
C PRO A 6 20.59 40.67 -35.25
N VAL A 7 21.30 40.33 -34.16
CA VAL A 7 22.15 39.13 -34.04
C VAL A 7 21.36 37.83 -34.26
N SER A 8 20.03 37.87 -34.09
CA SER A 8 19.09 36.78 -34.42
C SER A 8 19.10 36.37 -35.89
N ASN A 9 19.63 37.20 -36.81
CA ASN A 9 19.80 36.86 -38.22
C ASN A 9 21.00 35.92 -38.47
N VAL A 10 21.91 35.77 -37.50
CA VAL A 10 23.11 34.93 -37.58
C VAL A 10 23.06 33.78 -36.57
N VAL A 11 22.52 34.01 -35.36
CA VAL A 11 22.38 32.99 -34.31
C VAL A 11 21.04 33.15 -33.60
N ASN A 12 20.20 32.13 -33.62
CA ASN A 12 18.95 32.08 -32.87
C ASN A 12 19.14 31.31 -31.55
N VAL A 13 18.64 31.84 -30.43
CA VAL A 13 18.71 31.21 -29.11
C VAL A 13 17.30 31.09 -28.55
N ASP A 14 16.79 29.86 -28.47
CA ASP A 14 15.49 29.55 -27.87
C ASP A 14 15.69 29.06 -26.42
N VAL A 15 14.99 29.68 -25.48
CA VAL A 15 14.95 29.25 -24.07
C VAL A 15 13.72 28.36 -23.88
N ILE A 16 13.95 27.05 -23.81
CA ILE A 16 12.88 26.08 -23.60
C ILE A 16 12.74 25.84 -22.09
N MET A 17 11.60 26.21 -21.52
CA MET A 17 11.25 25.85 -20.15
C MET A 17 10.89 24.36 -20.11
N SER A 18 11.65 23.56 -19.35
CA SER A 18 11.37 22.13 -19.18
C SER A 18 10.12 21.89 -18.32
N PRO A 19 9.36 20.82 -18.59
CA PRO A 19 8.14 20.54 -17.84
C PRO A 19 8.44 20.02 -16.43
N ARG A 20 7.52 20.24 -15.49
CA ARG A 20 7.63 19.81 -14.09
C ARG A 20 7.30 18.31 -13.98
N ALA A 21 8.17 17.55 -13.32
CA ALA A 21 7.97 16.12 -13.07
C ALA A 21 6.71 15.84 -12.23
N ALA A 22 6.04 14.73 -12.52
CA ALA A 22 4.94 14.21 -11.72
C ALA A 22 5.46 13.66 -10.38
N SER A 23 4.70 13.85 -9.31
CA SER A 23 4.97 13.26 -7.99
C SER A 23 4.40 11.85 -7.89
N GLY A 24 5.09 10.97 -7.16
CA GLY A 24 4.57 9.63 -6.84
C GLY A 24 3.34 9.69 -5.91
N ARG A 25 2.63 8.56 -5.80
CA ARG A 25 1.50 8.41 -4.86
C ARG A 25 1.99 8.28 -3.42
N ASN A 26 1.14 8.72 -2.49
CA ASN A 26 1.38 8.53 -1.06
C ASN A 26 0.83 7.18 -0.59
N PHE A 27 1.72 6.26 -0.23
CA PHE A 27 1.38 4.95 0.32
C PHE A 27 1.17 4.96 1.84
N GLY A 28 1.19 6.16 2.46
CA GLY A 28 0.81 6.40 3.84
C GLY A 28 -0.55 7.11 4.00
N ALA A 29 -1.30 7.30 2.92
CA ALA A 29 -2.59 7.99 2.93
C ALA A 29 -3.73 7.02 3.25
N LEU A 30 -4.30 7.12 4.45
CA LEU A 30 -5.51 6.39 4.85
C LEU A 30 -6.77 7.18 4.46
N LEU A 31 -7.79 6.48 3.98
CA LEU A 31 -9.16 6.95 3.89
C LEU A 31 -10.00 6.30 5.00
N ILE A 32 -10.62 7.10 5.86
CA ILE A 32 -11.65 6.68 6.80
C ILE A 32 -12.99 7.04 6.20
N LEU A 33 -13.79 6.04 5.83
CA LEU A 33 -15.12 6.23 5.26
C LEU A 33 -16.16 6.10 6.37
N GLY A 34 -16.98 7.13 6.59
CA GLY A 34 -17.98 7.11 7.67
C GLY A 34 -19.32 7.78 7.34
N PRO A 35 -20.37 7.50 8.13
CA PRO A 35 -21.75 7.86 7.84
C PRO A 35 -22.15 9.25 8.37
N SER A 36 -21.24 10.05 8.92
CA SER A 36 -21.55 11.39 9.43
C SER A 36 -21.87 12.39 8.30
N THR A 37 -22.86 13.26 8.51
CA THR A 37 -23.39 14.23 7.52
C THR A 37 -22.56 15.52 7.41
N ILE A 38 -21.41 15.60 8.08
CA ILE A 38 -20.59 16.82 8.19
C ILE A 38 -19.90 17.17 6.87
N ILE A 39 -19.41 16.17 6.12
CA ILE A 39 -18.88 16.38 4.77
C ILE A 39 -20.05 16.34 3.79
N PRO A 40 -20.30 17.44 3.05
CA PRO A 40 -21.36 17.46 2.05
C PRO A 40 -21.10 16.45 0.94
N VAL A 41 -22.17 15.92 0.34
CA VAL A 41 -22.06 14.96 -0.79
C VAL A 41 -21.30 15.55 -1.99
N SER A 42 -21.34 16.86 -2.18
CA SER A 42 -20.58 17.56 -3.24
C SER A 42 -19.07 17.58 -3.01
N GLU A 43 -18.62 17.58 -1.75
CA GLU A 43 -17.21 17.52 -1.40
C GLU A 43 -16.72 16.07 -1.36
N ARG A 44 -17.54 15.17 -0.81
CA ARG A 44 -17.38 13.71 -0.73
C ARG A 44 -16.17 13.20 0.06
N ILE A 45 -15.03 13.88 0.01
CA ILE A 45 -13.78 13.53 0.69
C ILE A 45 -13.05 14.80 1.14
N ARG A 46 -12.62 14.84 2.40
CA ARG A 46 -11.83 15.94 2.96
C ARG A 46 -10.53 15.42 3.55
N ARG A 47 -9.43 16.15 3.35
CA ARG A 47 -8.12 15.83 3.93
C ARG A 47 -7.94 16.53 5.28
N TYR A 48 -7.38 15.79 6.24
CA TYR A 48 -6.95 16.27 7.55
C TYR A 48 -5.51 15.86 7.83
N SER A 49 -4.82 16.63 8.68
CA SER A 49 -3.45 16.34 9.15
C SER A 49 -3.39 15.96 10.63
N ALA A 50 -4.53 15.97 11.32
CA ALA A 50 -4.62 15.83 12.76
C ALA A 50 -6.01 15.33 13.19
N ALA A 51 -6.07 14.50 14.23
CA ALA A 51 -7.34 14.01 14.79
C ALA A 51 -8.14 15.15 15.43
N GLU A 52 -7.45 16.14 15.99
CA GLU A 52 -8.04 17.29 16.68
C GLU A 52 -8.92 18.12 15.74
N ASP A 53 -8.55 18.23 14.46
CA ASP A 53 -9.33 18.96 13.47
C ASP A 53 -10.59 18.18 13.05
N ILE A 54 -10.50 16.85 12.97
CA ILE A 54 -11.67 15.99 12.78
C ILE A 54 -12.61 16.11 13.98
N GLY A 55 -12.08 16.14 15.21
CA GLY A 55 -12.89 16.27 16.42
C GLY A 55 -13.63 17.61 16.52
N LYS A 56 -13.08 18.69 15.95
CA LYS A 56 -13.78 20.00 15.85
C LYS A 56 -14.94 19.94 14.86
N ASP A 57 -14.73 19.28 13.72
CA ASP A 57 -15.74 19.21 12.64
C ASP A 57 -16.84 18.18 12.94
N PHE A 58 -16.48 17.01 13.47
CA PHE A 58 -17.37 15.85 13.64
C PHE A 58 -17.80 15.56 15.07
N SER A 59 -17.26 16.27 16.07
CA SER A 59 -17.27 15.87 17.48
C SER A 59 -16.30 14.73 17.81
N VAL A 60 -15.83 14.72 19.06
CA VAL A 60 -14.96 13.67 19.62
C VAL A 60 -15.70 12.33 19.85
N GLU A 61 -17.02 12.34 19.76
CA GLU A 61 -17.82 11.12 19.89
C GLU A 61 -18.05 10.38 18.57
N SER A 62 -17.74 11.02 17.44
CA SER A 62 -17.98 10.44 16.12
C SER A 62 -17.11 9.20 15.86
N PRO A 63 -17.63 8.22 15.10
CA PRO A 63 -16.83 7.05 14.72
C PRO A 63 -15.62 7.47 13.88
N GLU A 64 -15.73 8.51 13.04
CA GLU A 64 -14.62 9.02 12.24
C GLU A 64 -13.48 9.58 13.11
N TYR A 65 -13.81 10.33 14.18
CA TYR A 65 -12.80 10.81 15.13
C TYR A 65 -12.14 9.66 15.88
N LYS A 66 -12.91 8.70 16.40
CA LYS A 66 -12.39 7.54 17.15
C LYS A 66 -11.44 6.70 16.28
N ALA A 67 -11.80 6.46 15.02
CA ALA A 67 -10.95 5.79 14.04
C ALA A 67 -9.66 6.59 13.76
N ALA A 68 -9.77 7.90 13.54
CA ALA A 68 -8.62 8.76 13.28
C ALA A 68 -7.67 8.88 14.49
N GLN A 69 -8.22 8.89 15.70
CA GLN A 69 -7.44 8.95 16.94
C GLN A 69 -6.49 7.75 17.04
N VAL A 70 -7.00 6.53 16.79
CA VAL A 70 -6.19 5.31 16.82
C VAL A 70 -5.09 5.37 15.74
N PHE A 71 -5.44 5.79 14.52
CA PHE A 71 -4.48 5.93 13.41
C PHE A 71 -3.35 6.92 13.73
N PHE A 72 -3.67 8.08 14.32
CA PHE A 72 -2.69 9.13 14.63
C PHE A 72 -1.90 8.91 15.93
N SER A 73 -2.24 7.89 16.74
CA SER A 73 -1.57 7.61 18.02
C SER A 73 -0.19 6.95 17.89
N GLN A 74 0.23 6.65 16.66
CA GLN A 74 1.48 5.99 16.35
C GLN A 74 2.69 6.92 16.51
N SER A 75 3.86 6.31 16.76
CA SER A 75 5.15 7.01 16.82
C SER A 75 6.19 6.31 15.93
N PRO A 76 6.60 6.92 14.79
CA PRO A 76 6.21 8.23 14.27
C PRO A 76 4.71 8.35 13.95
N LYS A 77 4.18 9.58 13.95
CA LYS A 77 2.78 9.89 13.66
C LYS A 77 2.57 10.00 12.13
N PRO A 78 1.50 9.41 11.56
CA PRO A 78 1.09 9.66 10.18
C PRO A 78 0.86 11.15 9.89
N GLN A 79 1.10 11.58 8.66
CA GLN A 79 1.05 13.01 8.31
C GLN A 79 -0.32 13.48 7.80
N GLU A 80 -1.10 12.57 7.23
CA GLU A 80 -2.41 12.89 6.67
C GLU A 80 -3.38 11.72 6.74
N VAL A 81 -4.67 12.04 6.78
CA VAL A 81 -5.79 11.11 6.63
C VAL A 81 -6.85 11.80 5.79
N PHE A 82 -7.57 11.04 4.99
CA PHE A 82 -8.77 11.49 4.30
C PHE A 82 -9.98 10.96 5.05
N VAL A 83 -10.99 11.80 5.25
CA VAL A 83 -12.31 11.37 5.73
C VAL A 83 -13.27 11.44 4.55
N GLY A 84 -13.89 10.30 4.24
CA GLY A 84 -14.86 10.14 3.16
C GLY A 84 -16.27 10.07 3.70
N ARG A 85 -17.21 10.60 2.91
CA ARG A 85 -18.65 10.58 3.21
C ARG A 85 -19.30 9.32 2.64
N TRP A 86 -19.78 8.42 3.51
CA TRP A 86 -20.75 7.39 3.17
C TRP A 86 -22.16 7.92 3.43
N VAL A 87 -22.99 8.04 2.40
CA VAL A 87 -24.38 8.52 2.50
C VAL A 87 -25.28 7.36 2.95
N LYS A 88 -25.09 6.90 4.19
CA LYS A 88 -25.98 5.93 4.85
C LYS A 88 -27.33 6.60 5.17
N THR A 89 -27.27 7.84 5.65
CA THR A 89 -28.41 8.74 5.85
C THR A 89 -28.13 10.06 5.12
N LYS A 90 -29.17 10.71 4.60
CA LYS A 90 -29.04 12.02 3.95
C LYS A 90 -29.01 13.15 4.99
N GLY A 91 -28.27 14.23 4.72
CA GLY A 91 -28.46 15.48 5.47
C GLY A 91 -29.81 16.13 5.13
N ASP A 92 -30.35 16.93 6.06
CA ASP A 92 -31.70 17.51 5.94
C ASP A 92 -31.90 18.36 4.67
N SER A 93 -30.83 18.99 4.18
CA SER A 93 -30.83 19.84 2.98
C SER A 93 -30.19 19.20 1.74
N GLU A 94 -29.78 17.92 1.82
CA GLU A 94 -29.07 17.24 0.73
C GLU A 94 -30.02 16.45 -0.18
N GLN A 95 -29.89 16.64 -1.49
CA GLN A 95 -30.50 15.74 -2.48
C GLN A 95 -29.53 14.59 -2.77
N ALA A 96 -29.56 13.58 -1.90
CA ALA A 96 -28.80 12.35 -2.09
C ALA A 96 -29.68 11.13 -1.77
N THR A 97 -29.49 10.06 -2.52
CA THR A 97 -30.08 8.76 -2.24
C THR A 97 -29.18 8.00 -1.28
N PRO A 98 -29.71 7.37 -0.22
CA PRO A 98 -28.94 6.46 0.62
C PRO A 98 -28.25 5.39 -0.23
N GLU A 99 -26.99 5.13 0.07
CA GLU A 99 -26.15 4.20 -0.68
C GLU A 99 -25.69 3.03 0.19
N THR A 100 -25.50 1.87 -0.43
CA THR A 100 -24.84 0.73 0.24
C THR A 100 -23.36 1.04 0.49
N LEU A 101 -22.74 0.32 1.42
CA LEU A 101 -21.31 0.47 1.69
C LEU A 101 -20.46 0.24 0.43
N GLU A 102 -20.84 -0.76 -0.38
CA GLU A 102 -20.19 -1.04 -1.66
C GLU A 102 -20.28 0.15 -2.64
N GLN A 103 -21.45 0.78 -2.76
CA GLN A 103 -21.63 1.96 -3.61
C GLN A 103 -20.76 3.14 -3.13
N ALA A 104 -20.71 3.35 -1.81
CA ALA A 104 -19.87 4.37 -1.22
C ALA A 104 -18.38 4.14 -1.54
N VAL A 105 -17.90 2.91 -1.35
CA VAL A 105 -16.51 2.52 -1.66
C VAL A 105 -16.21 2.70 -3.14
N ASN A 106 -17.10 2.23 -4.04
CA ASN A 106 -16.94 2.40 -5.48
C ASN A 106 -16.79 3.88 -5.88
N ALA A 107 -17.59 4.77 -5.29
CA ALA A 107 -17.44 6.21 -5.51
C ALA A 107 -16.10 6.77 -4.98
N MET A 108 -15.53 6.18 -3.92
CA MET A 108 -14.21 6.58 -3.42
C MET A 108 -13.06 6.09 -4.31
N LEU A 109 -13.27 5.05 -5.12
CA LEU A 109 -12.24 4.52 -6.03
C LEU A 109 -11.85 5.50 -7.15
N ASP A 110 -12.73 6.46 -7.48
CA ASP A 110 -12.45 7.54 -8.44
C ASP A 110 -11.38 8.52 -7.93
N TYR A 111 -11.15 8.57 -6.61
CA TYR A 111 -10.13 9.39 -5.99
C TYR A 111 -8.83 8.60 -5.82
N THR A 112 -7.74 9.09 -6.41
CA THR A 112 -6.44 8.38 -6.43
C THR A 112 -5.49 8.76 -5.30
N SER A 113 -5.89 9.73 -4.45
CA SER A 113 -5.08 10.34 -3.40
C SER A 113 -4.87 9.47 -2.16
N TRP A 114 -5.63 8.39 -2.00
CA TRP A 114 -5.57 7.50 -0.84
C TRP A 114 -5.10 6.10 -1.25
N TYR A 115 -4.59 5.34 -0.28
CA TYR A 115 -4.07 3.98 -0.44
C TYR A 115 -4.78 2.97 0.46
N GLY A 116 -4.84 3.24 1.77
CA GLY A 116 -5.57 2.40 2.72
C GLY A 116 -7.02 2.83 2.88
N LEU A 117 -7.90 1.88 3.17
CA LEU A 117 -9.30 2.10 3.52
C LEU A 117 -9.61 1.53 4.90
N GLY A 118 -10.24 2.33 5.75
CA GLY A 118 -10.93 1.92 6.96
C GLY A 118 -12.38 2.38 6.92
N ILE A 119 -13.29 1.58 7.47
CA ILE A 119 -14.70 1.98 7.61
C ILE A 119 -14.95 2.35 9.07
N ALA A 120 -15.51 3.53 9.29
CA ALA A 120 -15.90 4.03 10.59
C ALA A 120 -17.43 4.08 10.68
N ASP A 121 -18.02 3.12 11.37
CA ASP A 121 -19.45 3.09 11.70
C ASP A 121 -19.60 2.72 13.18
N ASP A 122 -20.65 3.22 13.82
CA ASP A 122 -21.00 2.82 15.19
C ASP A 122 -21.67 1.43 15.19
N GLU A 123 -22.41 1.12 14.11
CA GLU A 123 -23.06 -0.16 13.90
C GLU A 123 -22.08 -1.23 13.39
N ASP A 124 -22.37 -2.49 13.71
CA ASP A 124 -21.61 -3.61 13.18
C ASP A 124 -21.97 -3.86 11.71
N ILE A 125 -20.94 -3.93 10.87
CA ILE A 125 -21.10 -4.17 9.44
C ILE A 125 -21.18 -5.68 9.19
N PRO A 126 -22.22 -6.19 8.50
CA PRO A 126 -22.34 -7.61 8.20
C PRO A 126 -21.18 -8.14 7.34
N ASP A 127 -20.77 -9.39 7.57
CA ASP A 127 -19.73 -10.07 6.79
C ASP A 127 -19.94 -9.95 5.27
N ALA A 128 -21.19 -10.04 4.82
CA ALA A 128 -21.54 -9.98 3.40
C ALA A 128 -21.18 -8.62 2.77
N ASP A 129 -21.27 -7.53 3.52
CA ASP A 129 -20.91 -6.21 3.03
C ASP A 129 -19.40 -5.98 3.09
N TRP A 130 -18.71 -6.49 4.12
CA TRP A 130 -17.25 -6.54 4.13
C TRP A 130 -16.67 -7.29 2.94
N LEU A 131 -17.27 -8.43 2.57
CA LEU A 131 -16.82 -9.21 1.41
C LEU A 131 -16.97 -8.45 0.09
N LYS A 132 -18.05 -7.68 -0.08
CA LYS A 132 -18.22 -6.82 -1.27
C LYS A 132 -17.16 -5.70 -1.31
N VAL A 133 -16.88 -5.08 -0.17
CA VAL A 133 -15.83 -4.05 -0.07
C VAL A 133 -14.45 -4.65 -0.38
N ALA A 134 -14.15 -5.82 0.17
CA ALA A 134 -12.91 -6.55 -0.12
C ALA A 134 -12.78 -6.85 -1.61
N ALA A 135 -13.84 -7.33 -2.27
CA ALA A 135 -13.87 -7.58 -3.72
C ALA A 135 -13.64 -6.30 -4.55
N ALA A 136 -14.24 -5.17 -4.14
CA ALA A 136 -14.05 -3.88 -4.81
C ALA A 136 -12.61 -3.37 -4.71
N ILE A 137 -11.97 -3.53 -3.54
CA ILE A 137 -10.56 -3.17 -3.33
C ILE A 137 -9.63 -4.10 -4.11
N GLU A 138 -9.91 -5.40 -4.13
CA GLU A 138 -9.10 -6.39 -4.85
C GLU A 138 -9.10 -6.14 -6.36
N SER A 139 -10.25 -5.78 -6.92
CA SER A 139 -10.44 -5.54 -8.37
C SER A 139 -10.04 -4.13 -8.82
N SER A 140 -9.58 -3.28 -7.90
CA SER A 140 -9.26 -1.89 -8.21
C SER A 140 -8.03 -1.78 -9.12
N SER A 141 -8.12 -0.97 -10.18
CA SER A 141 -7.01 -0.71 -11.10
C SER A 141 -5.82 0.00 -10.44
N VAL A 142 -6.10 0.77 -9.40
CA VAL A 142 -5.12 1.47 -8.59
C VAL A 142 -4.95 0.70 -7.28
N SER A 143 -3.72 0.25 -7.01
CA SER A 143 -3.38 -0.51 -5.81
C SER A 143 -3.84 0.20 -4.53
N ARG A 144 -4.60 -0.53 -3.72
CA ARG A 144 -5.21 -0.14 -2.44
C ARG A 144 -5.24 -1.32 -1.48
N ILE A 145 -5.46 -1.05 -0.20
CA ILE A 145 -5.62 -2.08 0.84
C ILE A 145 -6.74 -1.71 1.80
N LEU A 146 -7.34 -2.73 2.42
CA LEU A 146 -8.48 -2.61 3.33
C LEU A 146 -8.08 -3.06 4.73
N ALA A 147 -8.37 -2.25 5.75
CA ALA A 147 -8.25 -2.60 7.16
C ALA A 147 -9.63 -2.96 7.73
N ILE A 148 -9.71 -4.12 8.37
CA ILE A 148 -10.90 -4.64 9.03
C ILE A 148 -10.53 -5.03 10.46
N THR A 149 -11.33 -4.57 11.42
CA THR A 149 -11.26 -5.12 12.79
C THR A 149 -12.51 -5.94 13.04
N THR A 150 -12.35 -7.12 13.62
CA THR A 150 -13.46 -8.00 14.02
C THR A 150 -13.37 -8.31 15.51
N SER A 151 -14.52 -8.39 16.16
CA SER A 151 -14.66 -8.89 17.53
C SER A 151 -15.46 -10.21 17.57
N ASP A 152 -15.64 -10.88 16.43
CA ASP A 152 -16.39 -12.14 16.35
C ASP A 152 -15.57 -13.28 16.96
N ASP A 153 -16.04 -13.81 18.08
CA ASP A 153 -15.41 -14.92 18.81
C ASP A 153 -15.32 -16.22 18.01
N LYS A 154 -16.10 -16.38 16.93
CA LYS A 154 -15.93 -17.50 16.01
C LYS A 154 -14.53 -17.51 15.38
N CYS A 155 -13.88 -16.35 15.24
CA CYS A 155 -12.48 -16.27 14.81
C CYS A 155 -11.54 -17.08 15.73
N LEU A 156 -11.85 -17.16 17.03
CA LEU A 156 -11.05 -17.87 18.03
C LEU A 156 -11.29 -19.39 18.06
N GLN A 157 -12.20 -19.91 17.21
CA GLN A 157 -12.60 -21.31 17.21
C GLN A 157 -12.09 -22.04 15.96
N THR A 158 -11.20 -23.02 16.14
CA THR A 158 -10.64 -23.82 15.03
C THR A 158 -11.71 -24.60 14.25
N ALA A 159 -12.78 -25.03 14.91
CA ALA A 159 -13.85 -25.79 14.28
C ALA A 159 -14.86 -24.94 13.49
N SER A 160 -14.83 -23.61 13.64
CA SER A 160 -15.72 -22.70 12.92
C SER A 160 -15.00 -22.11 11.72
N SER A 161 -15.71 -22.03 10.59
CA SER A 161 -15.33 -21.25 9.41
C SER A 161 -16.39 -20.21 9.03
N ASP A 162 -17.42 -20.03 9.86
CA ASP A 162 -18.49 -19.03 9.66
C ASP A 162 -18.13 -17.71 10.32
N ASP A 163 -16.94 -17.20 9.99
CA ASP A 163 -16.41 -15.92 10.43
C ASP A 163 -15.80 -15.19 9.23
N LEU A 164 -15.69 -13.87 9.33
CA LEU A 164 -15.19 -13.04 8.23
C LEU A 164 -13.75 -13.38 7.83
N ALA A 165 -12.86 -13.70 8.78
CA ALA A 165 -11.47 -14.01 8.47
C ALA A 165 -11.35 -15.28 7.61
N SER A 166 -12.07 -16.33 8.00
CA SER A 166 -12.18 -17.57 7.21
C SER A 166 -12.72 -17.29 5.81
N LYS A 167 -13.78 -16.47 5.68
CA LYS A 167 -14.39 -16.12 4.38
C LYS A 167 -13.43 -15.34 3.47
N LEU A 168 -12.73 -14.33 4.01
CA LEU A 168 -11.73 -13.54 3.28
C LEU A 168 -10.55 -14.42 2.83
N LYS A 169 -10.09 -15.32 3.69
CA LYS A 169 -9.02 -16.29 3.38
C LYS A 169 -9.44 -17.24 2.26
N THR A 170 -10.64 -17.82 2.33
CA THR A 170 -11.16 -18.70 1.27
C THR A 170 -11.30 -17.97 -0.07
N ALA A 171 -11.65 -16.68 -0.05
CA ALA A 171 -11.69 -15.86 -1.26
C ALA A 171 -10.29 -15.51 -1.82
N GLY A 172 -9.23 -15.70 -1.03
CA GLY A 172 -7.86 -15.44 -1.45
C GLY A 172 -7.51 -13.96 -1.61
N TYR A 173 -8.18 -13.06 -0.88
CA TYR A 173 -7.95 -11.61 -1.02
C TYR A 173 -6.56 -11.21 -0.53
N SER A 174 -5.76 -10.64 -1.43
CA SER A 174 -4.38 -10.19 -1.17
C SER A 174 -4.30 -8.76 -0.65
N ARG A 175 -5.42 -8.03 -0.67
CA ARG A 175 -5.51 -6.61 -0.28
C ARG A 175 -6.37 -6.36 0.96
N SER A 176 -6.78 -7.41 1.68
CA SER A 176 -7.57 -7.30 2.90
C SER A 176 -6.75 -7.70 4.11
N PHE A 177 -6.58 -6.77 5.04
CA PHE A 177 -5.98 -7.00 6.35
C PHE A 177 -7.09 -7.05 7.40
N ILE A 178 -7.19 -8.18 8.10
CA ILE A 178 -8.16 -8.38 9.18
C ILE A 178 -7.45 -8.63 10.51
N GLN A 179 -7.95 -8.00 11.57
CA GLN A 179 -7.43 -8.12 12.92
C GLN A 179 -8.56 -8.38 13.92
N TYR A 180 -8.37 -9.35 14.81
CA TYR A 180 -9.21 -9.58 15.97
C TYR A 180 -8.87 -8.57 17.08
N SER A 181 -9.88 -7.89 17.60
CA SER A 181 -9.81 -7.16 18.85
C SER A 181 -11.19 -7.12 19.51
N SER A 182 -11.25 -7.54 20.77
CA SER A 182 -12.47 -7.51 21.59
C SER A 182 -12.72 -6.12 22.18
N GLY A 183 -11.66 -5.32 22.36
CA GLY A 183 -11.71 -4.04 23.07
C GLY A 183 -11.73 -2.78 22.21
N ASN A 184 -11.38 -2.86 20.92
CA ASN A 184 -11.29 -1.67 20.05
C ASN A 184 -11.74 -1.98 18.61
N LYS A 185 -12.82 -1.34 18.14
CA LYS A 185 -13.37 -1.51 16.76
C LYS A 185 -12.44 -1.03 15.64
N TYR A 186 -11.37 -0.31 15.96
CA TYR A 186 -10.46 0.28 14.97
C TYR A 186 -9.01 -0.18 15.15
N ALA A 187 -8.78 -1.32 15.82
CA ALA A 187 -7.44 -1.84 16.10
C ALA A 187 -6.57 -1.97 14.83
N ALA A 188 -7.13 -2.47 13.73
CA ALA A 188 -6.43 -2.59 12.45
C ALA A 188 -5.93 -1.23 11.88
N LEU A 189 -6.59 -0.12 12.22
CA LEU A 189 -6.13 1.21 11.83
C LEU A 189 -4.89 1.65 12.63
N SER A 190 -4.69 1.11 13.83
CA SER A 190 -3.45 1.31 14.58
C SER A 190 -2.28 0.67 13.84
N ALA A 191 -2.43 -0.61 13.43
CA ALA A 191 -1.46 -1.29 12.58
C ALA A 191 -1.14 -0.48 11.32
N PHE A 192 -2.16 0.01 10.60
CA PHE A 192 -1.97 0.84 9.40
C PHE A 192 -1.24 2.14 9.71
N GLY A 193 -1.56 2.82 10.80
CA GLY A 193 -0.85 4.02 11.24
C GLY A 193 0.66 3.77 11.40
N ARG A 194 1.05 2.58 11.86
CA ARG A 194 2.47 2.22 12.00
C ARG A 194 3.16 2.11 10.64
N VAL A 195 2.62 1.31 9.72
CA VAL A 195 3.21 1.08 8.39
C VAL A 195 3.12 2.29 7.48
N PHE A 196 2.11 3.14 7.65
CA PHE A 196 1.93 4.35 6.83
C PHE A 196 2.93 5.46 7.16
N THR A 197 3.81 5.23 8.14
CA THR A 197 4.95 6.11 8.45
C THR A 197 6.25 5.70 7.74
N VAL A 198 6.25 4.57 7.01
CA VAL A 198 7.42 4.11 6.25
C VAL A 198 7.75 5.12 5.16
N ASN A 199 8.94 5.70 5.22
CA ASN A 199 9.47 6.57 4.19
C ASN A 199 10.34 5.77 3.22
N PHE A 200 9.77 5.26 2.14
CA PHE A 200 10.48 4.46 1.14
C PHE A 200 11.63 5.18 0.40
N ASN A 201 11.77 6.51 0.55
CA ASN A 201 12.93 7.25 0.06
C ASN A 201 14.11 7.25 1.05
N GLY A 202 13.90 6.80 2.28
CA GLY A 202 14.94 6.68 3.30
C GLY A 202 15.76 5.40 3.15
N SER A 203 16.82 5.28 3.95
CA SER A 203 17.63 4.06 4.03
C SER A 203 17.15 3.15 5.15
N ASN A 204 16.99 1.85 4.87
CA ASN A 204 16.53 0.81 5.82
C ASN A 204 15.25 1.19 6.59
N THR A 205 14.25 1.69 5.87
CA THR A 205 12.99 2.16 6.45
C THR A 205 11.86 1.15 6.35
N ALA A 206 11.96 0.13 5.50
CA ALA A 206 10.96 -0.92 5.40
C ALA A 206 10.82 -1.65 6.76
N ILE A 207 9.59 -1.93 7.16
CA ILE A 207 9.28 -2.61 8.43
C ILE A 207 8.28 -3.73 8.19
N THR A 208 8.38 -4.79 8.98
CA THR A 208 7.30 -5.79 9.09
C THR A 208 6.31 -5.42 10.20
N LEU A 209 5.05 -5.82 10.09
CA LEU A 209 4.02 -5.56 11.10
C LEU A 209 4.14 -6.45 12.34
N LYS A 210 4.72 -7.65 12.21
CA LYS A 210 4.96 -8.50 13.37
C LYS A 210 5.83 -7.78 14.40
N PHE A 211 5.55 -8.00 15.68
CA PHE A 211 6.26 -7.38 16.81
C PHE A 211 5.97 -5.91 17.07
N LYS A 212 5.14 -5.25 16.25
CA LYS A 212 4.79 -3.84 16.46
C LYS A 212 3.81 -3.67 17.61
N GLN A 213 3.85 -2.48 18.19
CA GLN A 213 2.95 -2.04 19.25
C GLN A 213 1.76 -1.29 18.64
N GLU A 214 0.64 -1.31 19.34
CA GLU A 214 -0.58 -0.58 18.97
C GLU A 214 -0.99 0.37 20.10
N PRO A 215 -0.43 1.60 20.17
CA PRO A 215 -0.84 2.59 21.15
C PRO A 215 -2.35 2.84 21.07
N GLY A 216 -3.02 2.86 22.22
CA GLY A 216 -4.47 3.05 22.32
C GLY A 216 -5.32 1.78 22.08
N VAL A 217 -4.70 0.65 21.75
CA VAL A 217 -5.38 -0.65 21.62
C VAL A 217 -5.02 -1.53 22.82
N GLY A 218 -6.04 -2.08 23.48
CA GLY A 218 -5.85 -3.08 24.52
C GLY A 218 -5.39 -4.41 23.92
N TYR A 219 -4.40 -5.06 24.53
CA TYR A 219 -3.97 -6.38 24.07
C TYR A 219 -4.99 -7.47 24.43
N GLU A 220 -5.04 -8.51 23.61
CA GLU A 220 -5.79 -9.72 23.89
C GLU A 220 -4.96 -10.67 24.78
N THR A 221 -5.65 -11.44 25.61
CA THR A 221 -5.07 -12.56 26.36
C THR A 221 -5.70 -13.85 25.86
N LEU A 222 -4.96 -14.57 25.02
CA LEU A 222 -5.46 -15.75 24.33
C LEU A 222 -4.77 -17.04 24.80
N THR A 223 -5.49 -18.16 24.74
CA THR A 223 -4.87 -19.49 24.85
C THR A 223 -4.10 -19.83 23.57
N VAL A 224 -3.20 -20.80 23.65
CA VAL A 224 -2.48 -21.31 22.47
C VAL A 224 -3.43 -21.78 21.37
N SER A 225 -4.53 -22.45 21.73
CA SER A 225 -5.51 -22.93 20.75
C SER A 225 -6.27 -21.79 20.06
N GLN A 226 -6.59 -20.71 20.78
CA GLN A 226 -7.23 -19.52 20.21
C GLN A 226 -6.27 -18.79 19.26
N ALA A 227 -5.01 -18.61 19.68
CA ALA A 227 -3.98 -18.02 18.82
C ALA A 227 -3.75 -18.86 17.54
N SER A 228 -3.69 -20.19 17.65
CA SER A 228 -3.60 -21.08 16.48
C SER A 228 -4.84 -21.03 15.59
N ALA A 229 -6.03 -20.80 16.14
CA ALA A 229 -7.24 -20.63 15.33
C ALA A 229 -7.18 -19.35 14.48
N LEU A 230 -6.72 -18.23 15.06
CA LEU A 230 -6.53 -16.98 14.34
C LEU A 230 -5.46 -17.11 13.25
N ASP A 231 -4.31 -17.71 13.59
CA ASP A 231 -3.20 -17.95 12.66
C ASP A 231 -3.66 -18.81 11.47
N ALA A 232 -4.40 -19.90 11.73
CA ALA A 232 -4.97 -20.75 10.68
C ALA A 232 -5.98 -20.03 9.78
N LYS A 233 -6.52 -18.88 10.20
CA LYS A 233 -7.46 -18.05 9.44
C LYS A 233 -6.81 -16.80 8.84
N ASN A 234 -5.49 -16.63 8.99
CA ASN A 234 -4.76 -15.42 8.63
C ASN A 234 -5.35 -14.15 9.29
N CYS A 235 -5.94 -14.31 10.49
CA CYS A 235 -6.48 -13.22 11.27
C CYS A 235 -5.40 -12.70 12.24
N ASN A 236 -5.11 -11.41 12.16
CA ASN A 236 -4.10 -10.79 13.00
C ASN A 236 -4.65 -10.50 14.40
N VAL A 237 -3.79 -10.30 15.40
CA VAL A 237 -4.17 -9.95 16.76
C VAL A 237 -3.02 -9.24 17.47
N PHE A 238 -3.34 -8.25 18.29
CA PHE A 238 -2.41 -7.65 19.23
C PHE A 238 -2.51 -8.40 20.57
N VAL A 239 -1.54 -9.24 20.88
CA VAL A 239 -1.64 -10.26 21.93
C VAL A 239 -0.50 -10.17 22.95
N TYR A 240 -0.82 -10.44 24.21
CA TYR A 240 0.15 -10.48 25.31
C TYR A 240 1.01 -11.75 25.30
N TYR A 241 2.30 -11.59 25.57
CA TYR A 241 3.28 -12.66 25.74
C TYR A 241 3.77 -12.74 27.19
N GLN A 242 4.18 -13.94 27.62
CA GLN A 242 4.64 -14.24 28.98
C GLN A 242 5.92 -13.50 29.43
N ASN A 243 6.51 -12.70 28.53
CA ASN A 243 7.67 -11.85 28.81
C ASN A 243 7.26 -10.39 29.10
N ASP A 244 6.01 -10.16 29.49
CA ASP A 244 5.43 -8.86 29.81
C ASP A 244 5.43 -7.85 28.64
N THR A 245 5.36 -8.38 27.41
CA THR A 245 5.22 -7.57 26.20
C THR A 245 3.98 -8.00 25.43
N ALA A 246 3.29 -7.05 24.81
CA ALA A 246 2.26 -7.34 23.83
C ALA A 246 2.80 -7.05 22.43
N ILE A 247 2.41 -7.83 21.43
CA ILE A 247 2.85 -7.62 20.05
C ILE A 247 1.74 -7.89 19.06
N LEU A 248 1.79 -7.21 17.92
CA LEU A 248 0.96 -7.55 16.77
C LEU A 248 1.49 -8.83 16.11
N GLN A 249 0.58 -9.75 15.82
CA GLN A 249 0.82 -10.98 15.08
C GLN A 249 -0.27 -11.20 14.03
N GLN A 250 -0.01 -11.76 12.85
CA GLN A 250 1.31 -12.03 12.27
C GLN A 250 1.79 -10.88 11.37
N GLY A 251 0.91 -9.93 11.04
CA GLY A 251 1.17 -8.94 10.00
C GLY A 251 0.98 -9.50 8.59
N VAL A 252 -0.06 -10.31 8.38
CA VAL A 252 -0.38 -10.94 7.09
C VAL A 252 -1.71 -10.43 6.52
N MET A 253 -1.81 -10.45 5.19
CA MET A 253 -3.07 -10.26 4.47
C MET A 253 -3.93 -11.52 4.56
N ALA A 254 -5.21 -11.43 4.19
CA ALA A 254 -6.15 -12.55 4.28
C ALA A 254 -5.74 -13.76 3.43
N ASN A 255 -5.01 -13.56 2.31
CA ASN A 255 -4.43 -14.65 1.53
C ASN A 255 -3.19 -15.29 2.16
N GLY A 256 -2.58 -14.66 3.17
CA GLY A 256 -1.38 -15.12 3.86
C GLY A 256 -0.09 -14.42 3.44
N ASP A 257 -0.12 -13.56 2.42
CA ASP A 257 1.04 -12.75 2.04
C ASP A 257 1.41 -11.81 3.19
N PHE A 258 2.70 -11.56 3.38
CA PHE A 258 3.15 -10.60 4.38
C PHE A 258 2.74 -9.18 3.97
N PHE A 259 2.21 -8.43 4.93
CA PHE A 259 1.74 -7.08 4.68
C PHE A 259 2.85 -6.19 4.09
N ASP A 260 4.06 -6.29 4.64
CA ASP A 260 5.19 -5.45 4.25
C ASP A 260 5.66 -5.70 2.82
N GLU A 261 5.54 -6.94 2.33
CA GLU A 261 5.81 -7.26 0.93
C GLU A 261 4.76 -6.61 0.01
N ARG A 262 3.47 -6.75 0.34
CA ARG A 262 2.38 -6.15 -0.46
C ARG A 262 2.48 -4.63 -0.52
N HIS A 263 2.72 -3.99 0.63
CA HIS A 263 2.85 -2.53 0.74
C HIS A 263 4.09 -2.00 0.00
N GLY A 264 5.24 -2.65 0.20
CA GLY A 264 6.48 -2.28 -0.49
C GLY A 264 6.42 -2.48 -2.01
N LEU A 265 5.82 -3.57 -2.47
CA LEU A 265 5.66 -3.84 -3.91
C LEU A 265 4.67 -2.88 -4.58
N ASP A 266 3.58 -2.51 -3.89
CA ASP A 266 2.64 -1.49 -4.37
C ASP A 266 3.33 -0.13 -4.54
N TRP A 267 4.18 0.27 -3.57
CA TRP A 267 5.02 1.45 -3.69
C TRP A 267 5.99 1.35 -4.87
N LEU A 268 6.71 0.23 -4.99
CA LEU A 268 7.71 0.03 -6.04
C LEU A 268 7.09 0.12 -7.45
N GLN A 269 5.93 -0.50 -7.65
CA GLN A 269 5.19 -0.43 -8.91
C GLN A 269 4.92 1.03 -9.30
N ASN A 270 4.38 1.83 -8.37
CA ASN A 270 4.09 3.24 -8.64
C ASN A 270 5.36 4.08 -8.81
N TYR A 271 6.42 3.77 -8.07
CA TYR A 271 7.69 4.48 -8.14
C TYR A 271 8.36 4.28 -9.50
N VAL A 272 8.46 3.03 -9.98
CA VAL A 272 8.97 2.69 -11.32
C VAL A 272 8.11 3.37 -12.41
N GLN A 273 6.78 3.27 -12.31
CA GLN A 273 5.87 3.86 -13.28
C GLN A 273 6.05 5.39 -13.37
N THR A 274 6.13 6.06 -12.21
CA THR A 274 6.27 7.53 -12.14
C THR A 274 7.62 7.97 -12.68
N ASN A 275 8.70 7.28 -12.32
CA ASN A 275 10.05 7.62 -12.78
C ASN A 275 10.22 7.41 -14.29
N LEU A 276 9.66 6.32 -14.82
CA LEU A 276 9.73 6.02 -16.25
C LEU A 276 8.87 7.01 -17.07
N TYR A 277 7.67 7.36 -16.57
CA TYR A 277 6.86 8.43 -17.15
C TYR A 277 7.62 9.76 -17.16
N ASN A 278 8.22 10.15 -16.03
CA ASN A 278 8.96 11.40 -15.91
C ASN A 278 10.18 11.45 -16.84
N LEU A 279 10.88 10.32 -17.02
CA LEU A 279 11.97 10.24 -18.00
C LEU A 279 11.50 10.59 -19.41
N LEU A 280 10.35 10.04 -19.83
CA LEU A 280 9.79 10.28 -21.16
C LEU A 280 9.24 11.71 -21.29
N TYR A 281 8.54 12.18 -20.27
CA TYR A 281 7.85 13.47 -20.26
C TYR A 281 8.81 14.67 -20.18
N THR A 282 9.87 14.57 -19.38
CA THR A 282 10.82 15.67 -19.16
C THR A 282 11.98 15.70 -20.17
N SER A 283 12.10 14.68 -21.02
CA SER A 283 13.13 14.65 -22.05
C SER A 283 12.87 15.77 -23.07
N THR A 284 13.78 16.76 -23.11
CA THR A 284 13.70 17.88 -24.05
C THR A 284 13.91 17.45 -25.50
N THR A 285 14.60 16.33 -25.71
CA THR A 285 14.72 15.63 -27.00
C THR A 285 13.95 14.33 -26.98
N LYS A 286 13.76 13.70 -28.15
CA LYS A 286 13.21 12.33 -28.21
C LYS A 286 14.11 11.33 -27.46
N VAL A 287 13.52 10.32 -26.84
CA VAL A 287 14.21 9.07 -26.52
C VAL A 287 14.19 8.23 -27.82
N PRO A 288 15.34 8.03 -28.49
CA PRO A 288 15.36 7.34 -29.78
C PRO A 288 15.09 5.84 -29.63
N GLN A 289 14.40 5.22 -30.60
CA GLN A 289 14.26 3.76 -30.69
C GLN A 289 15.56 3.12 -31.21
N THR A 290 16.60 3.21 -30.39
CA THR A 290 17.95 2.68 -30.61
C THR A 290 18.40 2.00 -29.33
N GLU A 291 19.42 1.15 -29.39
CA GLU A 291 19.92 0.45 -28.20
C GLU A 291 20.25 1.41 -27.06
N ALA A 292 20.93 2.53 -27.36
CA ALA A 292 21.21 3.57 -26.36
C ALA A 292 19.96 4.19 -25.73
N GLY A 293 18.86 4.29 -26.47
CA GLY A 293 17.57 4.76 -25.96
C GLY A 293 16.91 3.74 -25.03
N ILE A 294 16.99 2.44 -25.37
CA ILE A 294 16.50 1.37 -24.51
C ILE A 294 17.35 1.24 -23.25
N THR A 295 18.68 1.34 -23.36
CA THR A 295 19.58 1.42 -22.20
C THR A 295 19.20 2.58 -21.27
N ARG A 296 18.80 3.74 -21.82
CA ARG A 296 18.33 4.88 -21.00
C ARG A 296 17.06 4.55 -20.21
N LEU A 297 16.13 3.77 -20.78
CA LEU A 297 14.93 3.31 -20.08
C LEU A 297 15.30 2.28 -19.00
N LEU A 298 16.14 1.30 -19.32
CA LEU A 298 16.64 0.29 -18.39
C LEU A 298 17.30 0.94 -17.18
N SER A 299 18.25 1.87 -17.40
CA SER A 299 18.94 2.56 -16.30
C SER A 299 18.00 3.39 -15.41
N ASN A 300 16.84 3.83 -15.89
CA ASN A 300 15.84 4.51 -15.06
C ASN A 300 15.05 3.53 -14.18
N VAL A 301 14.73 2.34 -14.72
CA VAL A 301 14.16 1.25 -13.93
C VAL A 301 15.16 0.78 -12.87
N GLU A 302 16.43 0.58 -13.24
CA GLU A 302 17.50 0.20 -12.29
C GLU A 302 17.62 1.20 -11.13
N LYS A 303 17.61 2.51 -11.41
CA LYS A 303 17.63 3.54 -10.35
C LYS A 303 16.44 3.44 -9.38
N SER A 304 15.29 3.01 -9.88
CA SER A 304 14.11 2.80 -9.04
C SER A 304 14.27 1.57 -8.15
N LEU A 305 14.92 0.51 -8.67
CA LEU A 305 15.25 -0.69 -7.91
C LEU A 305 16.39 -0.46 -6.91
N ASP A 306 17.37 0.39 -7.24
CA ASP A 306 18.40 0.82 -6.30
C ASP A 306 17.79 1.50 -5.06
N GLN A 307 16.74 2.31 -5.23
CA GLN A 307 16.02 2.92 -4.10
C GLN A 307 15.32 1.85 -3.24
N ALA A 308 14.78 0.79 -3.86
CA ALA A 308 14.17 -0.32 -3.15
C ALA A 308 15.20 -1.22 -2.44
N VAL A 309 16.43 -1.30 -2.93
CA VAL A 309 17.55 -1.87 -2.18
C VAL A 309 17.89 -0.98 -0.99
N GLN A 310 18.00 0.33 -1.22
CA GLN A 310 18.37 1.29 -0.18
C GLN A 310 17.38 1.31 0.99
N ASN A 311 16.08 1.24 0.72
CA ASN A 311 15.06 1.25 1.77
C ASN A 311 14.89 -0.10 2.50
N GLY A 312 15.56 -1.16 2.01
CA GLY A 312 15.56 -2.49 2.61
C GLY A 312 14.48 -3.45 2.08
N LEU A 313 13.72 -3.07 1.04
CA LEU A 313 12.73 -3.95 0.42
C LEU A 313 13.38 -5.08 -0.40
N ILE A 314 14.46 -4.77 -1.12
CA ILE A 314 15.20 -5.69 -1.99
C ILE A 314 16.57 -5.98 -1.35
N ALA A 315 17.03 -7.23 -1.46
CA ALA A 315 18.37 -7.60 -1.03
C ALA A 315 19.03 -8.61 -1.99
N PRO A 316 20.37 -8.69 -1.99
CA PRO A 316 21.08 -9.72 -2.75
C PRO A 316 20.62 -11.14 -2.38
N GLY A 317 20.60 -12.03 -3.37
CA GLY A 317 20.24 -13.42 -3.13
C GLY A 317 20.22 -14.25 -4.40
N VAL A 318 19.67 -15.45 -4.31
CA VAL A 318 19.58 -16.40 -5.43
C VAL A 318 18.20 -16.28 -6.10
N TRP A 319 18.21 -16.23 -7.43
CA TRP A 319 17.01 -16.28 -8.25
C TRP A 319 16.51 -17.72 -8.35
N ASN A 320 15.26 -17.95 -7.93
CA ASN A 320 14.63 -19.27 -8.01
C ASN A 320 13.44 -19.29 -9.00
N GLY A 321 13.23 -18.20 -9.74
CA GLY A 321 12.18 -18.14 -10.75
C GLY A 321 12.59 -18.79 -12.07
N GLY A 322 11.74 -18.66 -13.08
CA GLY A 322 12.02 -19.13 -14.44
C GLY A 322 13.09 -18.29 -15.15
N ASP A 323 13.48 -18.75 -16.34
CA ASP A 323 14.47 -18.05 -17.16
C ASP A 323 13.97 -16.65 -17.57
N LEU A 324 14.86 -15.65 -17.49
CA LEU A 324 14.59 -14.28 -17.87
C LEU A 324 15.83 -13.67 -18.54
N GLY A 325 15.78 -13.44 -19.84
CA GLY A 325 16.94 -12.95 -20.58
C GLY A 325 18.11 -13.94 -20.46
N GLN A 326 19.19 -13.53 -19.78
CA GLN A 326 20.35 -14.39 -19.49
C GLN A 326 20.32 -15.00 -18.09
N LEU A 327 19.30 -14.70 -17.28
CA LEU A 327 19.15 -15.19 -15.92
C LEU A 327 18.44 -16.54 -15.92
N SER A 328 19.01 -17.52 -15.23
CA SER A 328 18.42 -18.84 -14.99
C SER A 328 18.24 -19.12 -13.50
N SER A 329 17.40 -20.10 -13.18
CA SER A 329 17.20 -20.54 -11.80
C SER A 329 18.52 -21.04 -11.19
N GLY A 330 18.84 -20.56 -9.99
CA GLY A 330 20.11 -20.80 -9.30
C GLY A 330 21.14 -19.68 -9.46
N ASP A 331 20.92 -18.72 -10.37
CA ASP A 331 21.82 -17.60 -10.53
C ASP A 331 21.75 -16.61 -9.36
N THR A 332 22.89 -16.02 -9.03
CA THR A 332 22.96 -14.98 -8.00
C THR A 332 22.57 -13.63 -8.57
N LEU A 333 21.76 -12.88 -7.83
CA LEU A 333 21.43 -11.47 -8.06
C LEU A 333 22.24 -10.62 -7.05
N PRO A 334 23.45 -10.13 -7.39
CA PRO A 334 24.31 -9.46 -6.42
C PRO A 334 23.77 -8.11 -5.95
N LYS A 335 22.93 -7.45 -6.77
CA LYS A 335 22.20 -6.23 -6.41
C LYS A 335 20.81 -6.51 -5.82
N GLY A 336 20.41 -7.79 -5.79
CA GLY A 336 19.04 -8.20 -5.48
C GLY A 336 18.06 -8.07 -6.65
N TYR A 337 18.49 -7.57 -7.81
CA TYR A 337 17.65 -7.51 -9.01
C TYR A 337 18.46 -7.69 -10.30
N TYR A 338 17.76 -8.03 -11.40
CA TYR A 338 18.26 -8.08 -12.77
C TYR A 338 17.20 -7.47 -13.70
N VAL A 339 17.58 -6.51 -14.55
CA VAL A 339 16.68 -5.86 -15.51
C VAL A 339 17.09 -6.24 -16.91
N TYR A 340 16.10 -6.60 -17.74
CA TYR A 340 16.30 -7.03 -19.10
C TYR A 340 15.27 -6.36 -20.01
N ALA A 341 15.70 -6.01 -21.21
CA ALA A 341 14.81 -5.71 -22.32
C ALA A 341 15.30 -6.50 -23.52
N GLN A 342 14.35 -6.98 -24.31
CA GLN A 342 14.62 -7.63 -25.57
C GLN A 342 15.43 -6.71 -26.52
N PRO A 343 16.43 -7.24 -27.25
CA PRO A 343 17.12 -6.52 -28.32
C PRO A 343 16.17 -5.93 -29.38
N LEU A 344 16.50 -4.76 -29.93
CA LEU A 344 15.61 -4.08 -30.89
C LEU A 344 15.49 -4.80 -32.24
N ASP A 345 16.48 -5.61 -32.62
CA ASP A 345 16.48 -6.41 -33.84
C ASP A 345 15.47 -7.57 -33.77
N GLU A 346 15.18 -8.08 -32.58
CA GLU A 346 14.15 -9.06 -32.33
C GLU A 346 12.75 -8.44 -32.24
N GLN A 347 12.64 -7.11 -32.11
CA GLN A 347 11.36 -6.41 -31.94
C GLN A 347 10.55 -6.38 -33.24
N ALA A 348 9.28 -6.76 -33.16
CA ALA A 348 8.37 -6.72 -34.29
C ALA A 348 8.30 -5.32 -34.92
N GLN A 349 8.44 -5.27 -36.25
CA GLN A 349 8.41 -4.03 -37.03
C GLN A 349 7.14 -3.20 -36.78
N SER A 350 5.99 -3.85 -36.61
CA SER A 350 4.71 -3.19 -36.30
C SER A 350 4.73 -2.43 -34.96
N GLU A 351 5.39 -2.97 -33.93
CA GLU A 351 5.53 -2.33 -32.62
C GLU A 351 6.49 -1.13 -32.69
N ARG A 352 7.55 -1.23 -33.50
CA ARG A 352 8.49 -0.13 -33.77
C ARG A 352 7.82 1.03 -34.49
N GLU A 353 7.00 0.72 -35.50
CA GLU A 353 6.19 1.70 -36.22
C GLU A 353 5.13 2.36 -35.31
N ALA A 354 4.53 1.57 -34.40
CA ALA A 354 3.66 2.07 -33.34
C ALA A 354 4.40 2.81 -32.21
N ARG A 355 5.74 2.90 -32.30
CA ARG A 355 6.63 3.60 -31.35
C ARG A 355 6.58 3.07 -29.91
N LYS A 356 6.43 1.77 -29.76
CA LYS A 356 6.49 1.09 -28.46
C LYS A 356 7.92 0.63 -28.19
N ALA A 357 8.39 0.82 -26.96
CA ALA A 357 9.65 0.23 -26.53
C ALA A 357 9.48 -1.30 -26.37
N PRO A 358 10.56 -2.09 -26.50
CA PRO A 358 10.56 -3.48 -26.06
C PRO A 358 10.11 -3.59 -24.60
N VAL A 359 9.50 -4.73 -24.25
CA VAL A 359 9.06 -4.98 -22.87
C VAL A 359 10.29 -5.00 -21.97
N ILE A 360 10.26 -4.15 -20.93
CA ILE A 360 11.26 -4.16 -19.87
C ILE A 360 10.76 -5.12 -18.79
N GLN A 361 11.58 -6.09 -18.45
CA GLN A 361 11.31 -7.09 -17.42
C GLN A 361 12.36 -6.96 -16.31
N ALA A 362 11.95 -7.20 -15.06
CA ALA A 362 12.86 -7.19 -13.92
C ALA A 362 12.62 -8.44 -13.05
N ALA A 363 13.68 -9.18 -12.77
CA ALA A 363 13.71 -10.19 -11.72
C ALA A 363 14.21 -9.53 -10.42
N ILE A 364 13.50 -9.76 -9.32
CA ILE A 364 13.76 -9.11 -8.04
C ILE A 364 13.75 -10.15 -6.92
N LYS A 365 14.68 -10.00 -5.97
CA LYS A 365 14.73 -10.75 -4.72
C LYS A 365 14.38 -9.84 -3.55
N LEU A 366 13.24 -10.11 -2.92
CA LEU A 366 12.86 -9.42 -1.68
C LEU A 366 13.81 -9.81 -0.54
N ALA A 367 14.08 -8.85 0.35
CA ALA A 367 14.85 -9.08 1.57
C ALA A 367 14.13 -10.01 2.54
N GLY A 368 12.79 -9.93 2.57
CA GLY A 368 11.93 -10.62 3.54
C GLY A 368 12.16 -10.13 4.98
N ALA A 369 11.42 -10.73 5.92
CA ALA A 369 11.58 -10.47 7.35
C ALA A 369 11.63 -11.78 8.14
N VAL A 370 12.53 -11.86 9.12
CA VAL A 370 12.60 -13.02 10.01
C VAL A 370 11.54 -12.90 11.10
N HIS A 371 10.62 -13.85 11.14
CA HIS A 371 9.49 -13.87 12.10
C HIS A 371 9.62 -14.95 13.18
N TYR A 372 10.47 -15.95 12.93
CA TYR A 372 10.69 -17.12 13.80
C TYR A 372 12.16 -17.52 13.74
N ALA A 373 12.68 -18.08 14.83
CA ALA A 373 14.05 -18.59 14.91
C ALA A 373 14.11 -19.78 15.89
N ASP A 374 14.79 -20.85 15.48
CA ASP A 374 15.06 -22.03 16.29
C ASP A 374 16.56 -22.14 16.59
N VAL A 375 16.91 -22.45 17.84
CA VAL A 375 18.31 -22.64 18.27
C VAL A 375 18.45 -23.97 18.98
N GLN A 376 19.29 -24.86 18.44
CA GLN A 376 19.65 -26.13 19.07
C GLN A 376 21.01 -26.03 19.76
N ILE A 377 21.07 -26.38 21.04
CA ILE A 377 22.30 -26.42 21.84
C ILE A 377 22.66 -27.87 22.11
N ASN A 378 23.78 -28.33 21.54
CA ASN A 378 24.33 -29.66 21.80
C ASN A 378 25.48 -29.54 22.83
N VAL A 379 25.41 -30.30 23.91
CA VAL A 379 26.41 -30.31 25.00
C VAL A 379 27.16 -31.63 24.99
N VAL A 380 28.50 -31.55 24.94
CA VAL A 380 29.40 -32.68 25.18
C VAL A 380 29.98 -32.52 26.58
N ARG A 381 30.01 -33.60 27.37
CA ARG A 381 30.56 -33.59 28.74
C ARG A 381 32.07 -33.48 28.75
#